data_AF-A0A946YXP4-F1
#
_entry.id   AF-A0A946YXP4-F1
#
_cell.length_a   1.000
_cell.length_b   1.000
_cell.length_c   1.000
_cell.angle_alpha   90.00
_cell.angle_beta   90.00
_cell.angle_gamma   90.00
#
_symmetry.space_group_name_H-M   'P 1'
#
loop_
_entity.id
_entity.type
_entity.pdbx_description
1 polymer ?
#
loop_
_entity_poly.entity_id
_entity_poly.type
_entity_poly.pdbx_seq_one_letter_code
_entity_poly.pdbx_strand_id
1 'polypeptide(L)'
;MASDLFDKAGVSFDAARPLVEAIVDNAFELGPRNALTGPVARGDIETVRTQIEALEDTRWQASFRDFVRATAMVAERQSQFSSLTDGHA
;
A
#
# COMPACT_ATOMS: atom_id res chain seq x y z
N MET A 1 11.17 -5.40 -1.21
CA MET A 1 10.61 -4.27 -0.44
C MET A 1 10.10 -4.71 0.92
N ALA A 2 8.99 -5.47 1.04
CA ALA A 2 8.42 -5.79 2.36
C ALA A 2 9.39 -6.59 3.26
N SER A 3 9.97 -7.69 2.78
CA SER A 3 10.98 -8.46 3.53
C SER A 3 12.14 -7.58 3.99
N ASP A 4 12.68 -6.75 3.09
CA ASP A 4 13.80 -5.86 3.40
C ASP A 4 13.46 -4.83 4.50
N LEU A 5 12.23 -4.31 4.53
CA LEU A 5 11.75 -3.39 5.57
C LEU A 5 11.57 -4.10 6.92
N PHE A 6 11.09 -5.35 6.91
CA PHE A 6 10.99 -6.19 8.10
C PHE A 6 12.38 -6.48 8.68
N ASP A 7 13.34 -6.85 7.83
CA ASP A 7 14.73 -7.09 8.22
C ASP A 7 15.38 -5.83 8.81
N LYS A 8 15.19 -4.66 8.19
CA LYS A 8 15.65 -3.36 8.73
C LYS A 8 15.04 -3.04 10.09
N ALA A 9 13.79 -3.45 10.35
CA ALA A 9 13.11 -3.27 11.62
C ALA A 9 13.48 -4.34 12.67
N GLY A 10 14.29 -5.34 12.32
CA GLY A 10 14.63 -6.47 13.20
C GLY A 10 13.45 -7.40 13.48
N VAL A 11 12.48 -7.47 12.55
CA VAL A 11 11.27 -8.29 12.68
C VAL A 11 11.32 -9.40 11.63
N SER A 12 11.09 -10.66 12.04
CA SER A 12 10.99 -11.77 11.07
C SER A 12 9.82 -11.56 10.12
N PHE A 13 10.03 -11.85 8.83
CA PHE A 13 8.97 -11.81 7.83
C PHE A 13 7.82 -12.78 8.12
N ASP A 14 8.03 -13.81 8.95
CA ASP A 14 6.95 -14.70 9.41
C ASP A 14 5.82 -13.96 10.13
N ALA A 15 6.11 -12.80 10.73
CA ALA A 15 5.09 -11.95 11.34
C ALA A 15 4.08 -11.39 10.32
N ALA A 16 4.41 -11.37 9.02
CA ALA A 16 3.50 -10.97 7.96
C ALA A 16 2.53 -12.08 7.54
N ARG A 17 2.79 -13.35 7.89
CA ARG A 17 1.96 -14.51 7.50
C ARG A 17 0.45 -14.29 7.72
N PRO A 18 -0.03 -13.95 8.93
CA PRO A 18 -1.47 -13.79 9.16
C PRO A 18 -2.08 -12.67 8.31
N LEU A 19 -1.30 -11.64 7.95
CA LEU A 19 -1.77 -10.57 7.07
C LEU A 19 -1.96 -11.06 5.63
N VAL A 20 -1.00 -11.84 5.12
CA VAL A 20 -1.06 -12.38 3.75
C VAL A 20 -2.19 -13.39 3.60
N GLU A 21 -2.34 -14.29 4.58
CA GLU A 21 -3.42 -15.28 4.60
C GLU A 21 -4.79 -14.57 4.62
N ALA A 22 -4.98 -13.59 5.50
CA ALA A 22 -6.22 -12.82 5.55
C ALA A 22 -6.52 -12.04 4.27
N ILE A 23 -5.51 -11.56 3.54
CA ILE A 23 -5.72 -10.87 2.24
C ILE A 23 -6.31 -11.85 1.21
N VAL A 24 -5.76 -13.07 1.14
CA VAL A 24 -6.22 -14.10 0.20
C VAL A 24 -7.65 -14.53 0.56
N ASP A 25 -7.91 -14.82 1.83
CA ASP A 25 -9.23 -15.24 2.31
C ASP A 25 -10.29 -14.17 2.00
N ASN A 26 -10.03 -12.91 2.38
CA ASN A 26 -10.95 -11.81 2.11
C ASN A 26 -11.21 -11.62 0.61
N ALA A 27 -10.21 -11.82 -0.26
CA ALA A 27 -10.39 -11.66 -1.70
C ALA A 27 -11.38 -12.68 -2.28
N PHE A 28 -11.40 -13.91 -1.75
CA PHE A 28 -12.33 -14.96 -2.18
C PHE A 28 -13.70 -14.86 -1.49
N GLU A 29 -13.75 -14.45 -0.23
CA GLU A 29 -15.00 -14.34 0.54
C GLU A 29 -15.80 -13.07 0.20
N LEU A 30 -15.14 -11.92 0.12
CA LEU A 30 -15.79 -10.62 -0.08
C LEU A 30 -15.74 -10.15 -1.53
N GLY A 31 -14.85 -10.75 -2.33
CA GLY A 31 -14.49 -10.30 -3.67
C GLY A 31 -13.38 -9.23 -3.65
N PRO A 32 -12.51 -9.18 -4.69
CA PRO A 32 -11.30 -8.34 -4.66
C PRO A 32 -11.52 -6.84 -4.40
N ARG A 33 -12.62 -6.27 -4.91
CA ARG A 33 -12.95 -4.85 -4.71
C ARG A 33 -13.38 -4.55 -3.27
N ASN A 34 -14.21 -5.41 -2.68
CA ASN A 34 -14.72 -5.21 -1.32
C ASN A 34 -13.70 -5.58 -0.25
N ALA A 35 -12.74 -6.46 -0.59
CA ALA A 35 -11.63 -6.83 0.26
C ALA A 35 -10.57 -5.71 0.41
N LEU A 36 -10.59 -4.70 -0.47
CA LEU A 36 -9.62 -3.61 -0.41
C LEU A 36 -9.82 -2.78 0.87
N THR A 37 -8.79 -2.73 1.69
CA THR A 37 -8.74 -1.93 2.92
C THR A 37 -7.49 -1.03 2.92
N GLY A 38 -7.18 -0.42 4.07
CA GLY A 38 -5.99 0.39 4.25
C GLY A 38 -6.22 1.89 4.03
N PRO A 39 -5.16 2.69 4.18
CA PRO A 39 -5.27 4.15 4.20
C PRO A 39 -5.77 4.73 2.86
N VAL A 40 -5.42 4.13 1.72
CA VAL A 40 -5.92 4.58 0.41
C VAL A 40 -7.43 4.40 0.29
N ALA A 41 -7.97 3.25 0.71
CA ALA A 41 -9.41 2.98 0.67
C ALA A 41 -10.20 3.94 1.58
N ARG A 42 -9.63 4.33 2.72
CA ARG A 42 -10.23 5.29 3.67
C ARG A 42 -10.06 6.76 3.26
N GLY A 43 -9.07 7.07 2.43
CA GLY A 43 -8.73 8.45 2.05
C GLY A 43 -7.73 9.13 2.99
N ASP A 44 -6.91 8.36 3.71
CA ASP A 44 -5.95 8.86 4.69
C ASP A 44 -4.67 9.37 4.00
N ILE A 45 -4.78 10.51 3.29
CA ILE A 45 -3.71 11.09 2.46
C ILE A 45 -2.41 11.29 3.26
N GLU A 46 -2.51 11.86 4.46
CA GLU A 46 -1.34 12.12 5.31
C GLU A 46 -0.62 10.84 5.73
N THR A 47 -1.37 9.76 5.97
CA THR A 47 -0.76 8.45 6.30
C THR A 47 0.05 7.94 5.11
N VAL A 48 -0.50 8.03 3.90
CA VAL A 48 0.18 7.58 2.67
C VAL A 48 1.41 8.44 2.37
N ARG A 49 1.32 9.77 2.59
CA ARG A 49 2.45 10.69 2.46
C ARG A 49 3.60 10.30 3.39
N THR A 50 3.31 10.10 4.69
CA THR A 50 4.32 9.67 5.66
C THR A 50 4.92 8.29 5.31
N GLN A 51 4.11 7.36 4.81
CA GLN A 51 4.60 6.06 4.35
C GLN A 51 5.58 6.19 3.17
N ILE A 52 5.30 7.06 2.20
CA ILE A 52 6.22 7.35 1.09
C ILE A 52 7.52 7.97 1.61
N GLU A 53 7.42 8.96 2.49
CA GLU A 53 8.58 9.67 3.06
C GLU A 53 9.48 8.73 3.90
N ALA A 54 8.91 7.70 4.53
CA ALA A 54 9.66 6.70 5.30
C ALA A 54 10.50 5.74 4.44
N LEU A 55 10.27 5.69 3.12
CA LEU A 55 11.04 4.83 2.22
C LEU A 55 12.33 5.53 1.80
N GLU A 56 13.47 5.06 2.29
CA GLU A 56 14.78 5.63 1.95
C GLU A 56 15.21 5.34 0.50
N ASP A 57 14.80 4.20 -0.08
CA ASP A 57 15.13 3.81 -1.45
C ASP A 57 14.13 4.45 -2.44
N THR A 58 14.62 5.32 -3.31
CA THR A 58 13.81 6.04 -4.31
C THR A 58 13.09 5.10 -5.28
N ARG A 59 13.63 3.91 -5.55
CA ARG A 59 12.94 2.90 -6.38
C ARG A 59 11.70 2.36 -5.68
N TRP A 60 11.78 2.16 -4.37
CA TRP A 60 10.63 1.71 -3.58
C TRP A 60 9.59 2.82 -3.42
N GLN A 61 10.01 4.09 -3.32
CA GLN A 61 9.07 5.22 -3.39
C GLN A 61 8.26 5.21 -4.69
N ALA A 62 8.92 5.02 -5.84
CA ALA A 62 8.25 4.95 -7.14
C ALA A 62 7.25 3.80 -7.20
N SER A 63 7.67 2.57 -6.87
CA SER A 63 6.75 1.42 -6.84
C SER A 63 5.59 1.59 -5.86
N PHE A 64 5.85 2.19 -4.69
CA PHE A 64 4.80 2.43 -3.71
C PHE A 64 3.78 3.46 -4.21
N ARG A 65 4.22 4.52 -4.91
CA ARG A 65 3.31 5.47 -5.58
C ARG A 65 2.46 4.80 -6.67
N ASP A 66 3.01 3.85 -7.41
CA ASP A 66 2.24 3.08 -8.38
C ASP A 66 1.17 2.19 -7.71
N PHE A 67 1.49 1.56 -6.57
CA PHE A 67 0.49 0.85 -5.77
C PHE A 67 -0.60 1.77 -5.23
N VAL A 68 -0.24 2.96 -4.74
CA VAL A 68 -1.20 3.98 -4.29
C VAL A 68 -2.11 4.39 -5.46
N ARG A 69 -1.56 4.63 -6.65
CA ARG A 69 -2.35 4.97 -7.85
C ARG A 69 -3.35 3.86 -8.18
N ALA A 70 -2.89 2.62 -8.27
CA ALA A 70 -3.73 1.47 -8.61
C ALA A 70 -4.83 1.22 -7.57
N THR A 71 -4.50 1.30 -6.28
CA THR A 71 -5.48 1.13 -5.19
C THR A 71 -6.47 2.30 -5.11
N ALA A 72 -6.02 3.53 -5.37
CA ALA A 72 -6.91 4.69 -5.48
C ALA A 72 -7.87 4.56 -6.67
N MET A 73 -7.45 3.89 -7.76
CA MET A 73 -8.36 3.57 -8.87
C MET A 73 -9.46 2.58 -8.46
N VAL A 74 -9.11 1.52 -7.74
CA VAL A 74 -10.09 0.53 -7.25
C VAL A 74 -11.01 1.15 -6.19
N ALA A 75 -10.50 2.06 -5.36
CA ALA A 75 -11.28 2.77 -4.33
C ALA A 75 -12.05 4.01 -4.86
N GLU A 76 -11.94 4.34 -6.14
CA GLU A 76 -12.57 5.54 -6.76
C GLU A 76 -12.17 6.86 -6.08
N ARG A 77 -10.90 6.97 -5.71
CA ARG A 77 -10.30 8.11 -4.99
C ARG A 77 -9.10 8.73 -5.71
N GLN A 78 -8.94 8.51 -7.01
CA GLN A 78 -7.78 8.95 -7.80
C GLN A 78 -7.50 10.46 -7.62
N SER A 79 -8.53 11.29 -7.62
CA SER A 79 -8.40 12.74 -7.46
C SER A 79 -7.88 13.17 -6.08
N GLN A 80 -8.10 12.36 -5.04
CA GLN A 80 -7.62 12.65 -3.68
C GLN A 80 -6.14 12.36 -3.52
N PHE A 81 -5.60 11.43 -4.30
CA PHE A 81 -4.21 10.97 -4.21
C PHE A 81 -3.31 11.49 -5.34
N SER A 82 -3.84 12.28 -6.28
CA SER A 82 -3.11 12.76 -7.47
C SER A 82 -1.81 13.49 -7.11
N SER A 83 -1.81 14.34 -6.08
CA SER A 83 -0.61 15.05 -5.62
C SER A 83 0.51 14.12 -5.11
N LEU A 84 0.18 12.90 -4.69
CA LEU A 84 1.12 11.89 -4.24
C LEU A 84 1.53 10.92 -5.36
N THR A 85 0.76 10.83 -6.44
CA THR A 85 0.99 9.86 -7.52
C THR A 85 1.48 10.49 -8.82
N ASP A 86 1.25 11.78 -9.04
CA ASP A 86 1.62 12.47 -10.26
C ASP A 86 3.08 12.94 -10.16
N GLY A 87 3.91 12.56 -11.13
CA GLY A 87 5.35 12.92 -11.16
C GLY A 87 6.33 11.75 -11.31
N HIS A 88 5.85 10.52 -11.50
CA HIS A 88 6.69 9.33 -11.77
C HIS A 88 6.23 8.64 -13.06
N ALA A 89 6.09 9.40 -14.15
CA ALA A 89 5.87 8.87 -15.50
C ALA A 89 7.19 8.83 -16.27
#